data_AF-A0A5T3EMG4-F1
#
_entry.id   AF-A0A5T3EMG4-F1
#
_cell.length_a   1.000
_cell.length_b   1.000
_cell.length_c   1.000
_cell.angle_alpha   90.00
_cell.angle_beta   90.00
_cell.angle_gamma   90.00
#
_symmetry.space_group_name_H-M   'P 1'
#
loop_
_entity.id
_entity.type
_entity.pdbx_description
1 polymer ?
#
loop_
_entity_poly.entity_id
_entity_poly.type
_entity_poly.pdbx_seq_one_letter_code
_entity_poly.pdbx_strand_id
1 'polypeptide(L)' 'MDIREFIGNYRNHPVLFIGTGFSLRYLSNSFDWNGLLSHICFELTGDKESYLDIKSKCQINGEYKYEKIASNIERLF' A
#
# COMPACT_ATOMS: atom_id res chain seq x y z
N MET A 1 17.56 -5.66 -23.18
CA MET A 1 18.00 -6.33 -21.94
C MET A 1 16.95 -7.37 -21.61
N ASP A 2 17.26 -8.65 -21.72
CA ASP A 2 16.35 -9.72 -21.27
C ASP A 2 16.50 -9.86 -19.75
N ILE A 3 15.40 -9.66 -19.02
CA ILE A 3 15.40 -9.74 -17.55
C ILE A 3 15.84 -11.13 -17.06
N ARG A 4 15.61 -12.19 -17.85
CA ARG A 4 15.97 -13.56 -17.52
C ARG A 4 17.47 -13.77 -17.56
N GLU A 5 18.12 -13.17 -18.56
CA GLU A 5 19.58 -13.21 -18.69
C GLU A 5 20.25 -12.40 -17.56
N PHE A 6 19.67 -11.25 -17.21
CA PHE A 6 20.14 -10.44 -16.09
C PHE A 6 20.02 -11.18 -14.73
N ILE A 7 18.87 -11.78 -14.45
CA ILE A 7 18.64 -12.56 -13.21
C ILE A 7 19.49 -13.84 -13.20
N GLY A 8 19.72 -14.46 -14.35
CA GLY A 8 20.52 -15.70 -14.47
C GLY A 8 22.01 -15.54 -14.09
N ASN A 9 22.52 -14.32 -14.02
CA ASN A 9 23.91 -14.05 -13.60
C ASN A 9 24.11 -14.05 -12.08
N TYR A 10 23.04 -14.06 -11.28
CA TYR A 10 23.13 -14.10 -9.83
C TYR A 10 23.42 -15.52 -9.34
N ARG A 11 24.49 -15.67 -8.54
CA ARG A 11 24.88 -16.96 -7.94
C ARG A 11 24.17 -17.27 -6.61
N ASN A 12 23.58 -16.26 -5.98
CA ASN A 12 22.78 -16.36 -4.76
C ASN A 12 21.31 -16.06 -5.09
N HIS A 13 20.37 -16.48 -4.25
CA HIS A 13 18.94 -16.21 -4.45
C HIS A 13 18.70 -14.68 -4.55
N PRO A 14 18.33 -14.15 -5.73
CA PRO A 14 18.17 -12.72 -5.90
C PRO A 14 16.90 -12.24 -5.20
N VAL A 15 16.99 -11.11 -4.49
CA VAL A 15 15.83 -10.41 -3.92
C VAL A 15 15.63 -9.12 -4.69
N LEU A 16 14.48 -8.97 -5.32
CA LEU A 16 14.12 -7.78 -6.09
C LEU A 16 13.15 -6.92 -5.27
N PHE A 17 13.60 -5.73 -4.89
CA PHE A 17 12.73 -4.71 -4.31
C PHE A 17 12.16 -3.83 -5.43
N ILE A 18 10.85 -3.86 -5.60
CA ILE A 18 10.14 -3.04 -6.58
C ILE A 18 9.57 -1.82 -5.88
N GLY A 19 10.04 -0.63 -6.26
CA GLY A 19 9.50 0.64 -5.75
C GLY A 19 8.12 0.95 -6.32
N THR A 20 7.36 1.78 -5.60
CA THR A 20 5.98 2.18 -5.97
C THR A 20 5.88 2.79 -7.37
N GLY A 21 6.90 3.49 -7.84
CA GLY A 21 6.93 4.06 -9.19
C GLY A 21 6.91 3.03 -10.33
N PHE A 22 7.49 1.85 -10.11
CA PHE A 22 7.42 0.74 -11.08
C PHE A 22 6.07 0.04 -10.98
N SER A 23 5.57 -0.18 -9.75
CA SER A 23 4.25 -0.76 -9.54
C SER A 23 3.14 0.07 -10.17
N LEU A 24 3.09 1.38 -9.89
CA LEU A 24 2.07 2.27 -10.46
C LEU A 24 2.14 2.40 -11.97
N ARG A 25 3.31 2.17 -12.59
CA ARG A 25 3.49 2.31 -14.04
C ARG A 25 3.15 1.03 -14.82
N TYR A 26 3.40 -0.14 -14.23
CA TYR A 26 3.34 -1.41 -14.97
C TYR A 26 2.45 -2.47 -14.32
N LEU A 27 2.01 -2.29 -13.07
CA LEU A 27 1.01 -3.14 -12.43
C LEU A 27 -0.35 -2.44 -12.48
N SER A 28 -1.28 -3.00 -13.24
CA SER A 28 -2.64 -2.45 -13.41
C SER A 28 -3.46 -2.40 -12.11
N ASN A 29 -3.04 -3.15 -11.08
CA ASN A 29 -3.76 -3.30 -9.81
C ASN A 29 -2.96 -2.75 -8.61
N SER A 30 -2.08 -1.77 -8.81
CA SER A 30 -1.36 -1.15 -7.69
C SER A 30 -2.23 -0.11 -6.98
N PHE A 31 -2.30 -0.19 -5.67
CA PHE A 31 -2.96 0.82 -4.86
C PHE A 31 -2.08 2.06 -4.65
N ASP A 32 -2.70 3.25 -4.62
CA ASP A 32 -2.13 4.38 -3.90
C ASP A 32 -2.32 4.19 -2.38
N TRP A 33 -1.73 5.06 -1.56
CA TRP A 33 -1.83 4.93 -0.09
C TRP A 33 -3.26 4.95 0.41
N ASN A 34 -4.14 5.72 -0.23
CA ASN A 34 -5.55 5.80 0.16
C ASN A 34 -6.29 4.49 -0.16
N GLY A 35 -6.13 3.97 -1.37
CA GLY A 35 -6.71 2.70 -1.81
C GLY A 35 -6.17 1.52 -1.03
N LEU A 36 -4.87 1.51 -0.71
CA LEU A 36 -4.24 0.42 0.04
C LEU A 36 -4.83 0.33 1.45
N LEU A 37 -4.86 1.46 2.17
CA LEU A 37 -5.38 1.50 3.53
C LEU A 37 -6.89 1.25 3.57
N SER A 38 -7.63 1.73 2.56
CA SER A 38 -9.07 1.43 2.42
C SER A 38 -9.32 -0.05 2.20
N HIS A 39 -8.54 -0.69 1.33
CA HIS A 39 -8.66 -2.12 1.06
C HIS A 39 -8.33 -2.94 2.32
N ILE A 40 -7.20 -2.66 2.98
CA ILE A 40 -6.82 -3.34 4.23
C ILE A 40 -7.89 -3.18 5.31
N CYS A 41 -8.40 -1.97 5.51
CA CYS A 41 -9.45 -1.72 6.51
C CYS A 41 -10.72 -2.53 6.20
N PHE A 42 -11.14 -2.58 4.94
CA PHE A 42 -12.29 -3.39 4.51
C PHE A 42 -12.07 -4.89 4.70
N GLU A 43 -10.90 -5.43 4.35
CA GLU A 43 -10.57 -6.85 4.55
C GLU A 43 -10.59 -7.24 6.03
N LEU A 44 -10.27 -6.28 6.91
CA LEU A 44 -10.23 -6.48 8.36
C LEU A 44 -11.60 -6.34 9.04
N THR A 45 -12.42 -5.37 8.63
CA THR A 45 -13.71 -5.07 9.30
C THR A 45 -14.93 -5.62 8.56
N GLY A 46 -14.81 -5.91 7.26
CA GLY A 46 -15.93 -6.20 6.36
C GLY A 46 -16.80 -4.98 6.04
N ASP A 47 -16.42 -3.80 6.52
CA ASP A 47 -17.20 -2.56 6.40
C ASP A 47 -16.38 -1.43 5.77
N LYS A 48 -16.96 -0.80 4.75
CA LYS A 48 -16.31 0.29 4.01
C LYS A 48 -16.37 1.62 4.76
N GLU A 49 -17.37 1.82 5.61
CA GLU A 49 -17.54 3.07 6.38
C GLU A 49 -16.47 3.22 7.46
N SER A 50 -16.03 2.10 8.04
CA SER A 50 -14.92 2.04 9.02
C SER A 50 -13.68 2.82 8.57
N TYR A 51 -13.30 2.70 7.28
CA TYR A 51 -12.17 3.46 6.74
C TYR A 51 -12.45 4.96 6.67
N LEU A 52 -13.65 5.36 6.25
CA LEU A 52 -14.04 6.76 6.11
C LEU A 52 -14.10 7.45 7.48
N ASP A 53 -14.59 6.74 8.50
CA ASP A 53 -14.62 7.19 9.89
C ASP A 53 -13.22 7.43 10.47
N ILE A 54 -12.27 6.53 10.20
CA ILE A 54 -10.88 6.71 10.62
C ILE A 54 -10.22 7.86 9.84
N LYS A 55 -10.43 7.88 8.52
CA LYS A 55 -9.81 8.86 7.62
C LYS A 55 -10.23 10.29 7.98
N SER A 56 -11.50 10.52 8.30
CA SER A 56 -12.02 11.83 8.70
C SER A 56 -11.33 12.40 9.94
N LYS A 57 -11.00 11.54 10.93
CA LYS A 57 -10.31 11.91 12.17
C LYS A 57 -8.83 12.23 11.97
N CYS A 58 -8.25 11.86 10.84
CA CYS A 58 -6.83 11.99 10.54
C CYS A 58 -6.51 13.16 9.58
N GLN A 59 -7.47 14.06 9.34
CA GLN A 59 -7.26 15.26 8.56
C GLN A 59 -6.61 16.35 9.41
N ILE A 60 -5.50 16.91 8.93
CA ILE A 60 -4.78 18.02 9.58
C ILE A 60 -4.45 19.05 8.51
N ASN A 61 -4.95 20.27 8.67
CA ASN A 61 -4.73 21.39 7.74
C ASN A 61 -5.13 21.06 6.29
N GLY A 62 -6.23 20.32 6.10
CA GLY A 62 -6.74 19.94 4.78
C GLY A 62 -6.07 18.69 4.18
N GLU A 63 -4.97 18.20 4.75
CA GLU A 63 -4.29 16.99 4.30
C GLU A 63 -4.61 15.78 5.18
N TYR A 64 -4.71 14.61 4.57
CA TYR A 64 -4.83 13.35 5.30
C TYR A 64 -3.46 12.79 5.65
N LYS A 65 -3.23 12.54 6.95
CA LYS A 65 -1.98 11.92 7.41
C LYS A 65 -2.12 10.39 7.40
N TYR A 66 -1.66 9.76 6.33
CA TYR A 66 -1.78 8.31 6.12
C TYR A 66 -1.11 7.46 7.20
N GLU A 67 -0.01 7.94 7.79
CA GLU A 67 0.63 7.29 8.93
C GLU A 67 -0.32 7.17 10.13
N LYS A 68 -1.07 8.25 10.44
CA LYS A 68 -2.08 8.23 11.51
C LYS A 68 -3.25 7.31 11.18
N ILE A 69 -3.68 7.29 9.92
CA ILE A 69 -4.74 6.38 9.47
C ILE A 69 -4.29 4.93 9.68
N ALA A 70 -3.08 4.58 9.25
CA ALA A 70 -2.51 3.25 9.44
C ALA A 70 -2.45 2.85 10.92
N SER A 71 -1.94 3.73 11.80
CA SER A 71 -1.90 3.45 13.24
C SER A 71 -3.29 3.28 13.89
N ASN A 72 -4.32 3.97 13.37
CA ASN A 72 -5.69 3.78 13.87
C ASN A 72 -6.30 2.46 13.37
N ILE A 73 -6.02 2.06 12.12
CA ILE A 73 -6.43 0.75 11.60
C ILE A 73 -5.75 -0.36 12.38
N GLU A 74 -4.44 -0.23 12.65
CA GLU A 74 -3.67 -1.19 13.45
C GLU A 74 -4.27 -1.37 14.84
N ARG A 75 -4.72 -0.30 15.50
CA ARG A 75 -5.35 -0.35 16.83
C ARG A 75 -6.72 -1.05 16.89
N LEU A 76 -7.37 -1.31 15.76
CA LEU A 76 -8.59 -2.10 15.74
C LEU A 76 -8.32 -3.60 15.97
N PHE A 77 -7.05 -4.02 15.93
CA PHE A 77 -6.58 -5.41 16.02
C PHE A 77 -5.38 -5.54 16.96
#